data_AF-X1E400-F1
#
_entry.id   AF-X1E400-F1
#
_cell.length_a   1.000
_cell.length_b   1.000
_cell.length_c   1.000
_cell.angle_alpha   90.00
_cell.angle_beta   90.00
_cell.angle_gamma   90.00
#
_symmetry.space_group_name_H-M   'P 1'
#
loop_
_entity.id
_entity.type
_entity.pdbx_description
1 polymer ?
#
loop_
_entity_poly.entity_id
_entity_poly.type
_entity_poly.pdbx_seq_one_letter_code
_entity_poly.pdbx_strand_id
1 'polypeptide(L)'
;SVAISTHTIPIQVIVDLLIDKLPNLKVFMIGIVPKSLVGFTELNLYKEDEYSLEERSENEDLPFFEFNLTPTIQKVADQIIDIIKEIILKI
;
A
#
# COMPACT_ATOMS: atom_id res chain seq x y z
N SER A 1 10.04 -1.80 20.47
CA SER A 1 10.61 -2.54 19.33
C SER A 1 10.54 -1.63 18.12
N VAL A 2 11.66 -1.33 17.47
CA VAL A 2 11.65 -0.51 16.26
C VAL A 2 11.15 -1.40 15.12
N ALA A 3 10.06 -1.01 14.48
CA ALA A 3 9.57 -1.67 13.28
C ALA A 3 10.52 -1.35 12.12
N ILE A 4 11.57 -2.15 11.95
CA ILE A 4 12.48 -2.02 10.83
C ILE A 4 11.87 -2.86 9.70
N SER A 5 11.25 -2.17 8.74
CA SER A 5 10.87 -2.76 7.46
C SER A 5 12.10 -3.41 6.80
N THR A 6 11.91 -4.53 6.10
CA THR A 6 12.95 -5.27 5.37
C THR A 6 13.50 -4.54 4.13
N HIS A 7 13.05 -3.32 3.86
CA HIS A 7 13.71 -2.45 2.88
C HIS A 7 15.08 -2.01 3.43
N THR A 8 16.15 -2.35 2.73
CA THR A 8 17.55 -2.14 3.11
C THR A 8 17.91 -0.68 3.40
N ILE A 9 17.11 0.26 2.91
CA ILE A 9 17.25 1.70 3.13
C ILE A 9 15.95 2.21 3.77
N PRO A 10 16.01 2.87 4.95
CA PRO A 10 14.83 3.48 5.55
C PRO A 10 14.20 4.50 4.60
N ILE A 11 12.88 4.44 4.43
CA ILE A 11 12.15 5.35 3.53
C ILE A 11 12.41 6.83 3.86
N GLN A 12 12.63 7.13 5.15
CA GLN A 12 12.99 8.47 5.62
C GLN A 12 14.27 9.01 4.94
N VAL A 13 15.29 8.17 4.76
CA VAL A 13 16.55 8.58 4.10
C VAL A 13 16.31 8.97 2.64
N ILE A 14 15.41 8.27 1.96
CA ILE A 14 15.03 8.58 0.58
C ILE A 14 14.25 9.90 0.52
N VAL A 15 13.30 10.10 1.44
CA VAL A 15 12.52 11.34 1.55
C VAL A 15 13.44 12.54 1.77
N ASP A 16 14.40 12.43 2.69
CA ASP A 16 15.34 13.52 3.00
C ASP A 16 16.21 13.88 1.78
N LEU A 17 16.67 12.88 1.01
CA LEU A 17 17.41 13.09 -0.24
C LEU A 17 16.57 13.80 -1.31
N LEU A 18 15.29 13.45 -1.43
CA LEU A 18 14.39 14.07 -2.41
C LEU A 18 14.10 15.52 -2.06
N ILE A 19 13.90 15.83 -0.77
CA ILE A 19 13.68 17.20 -0.30
C ILE A 19 14.92 18.07 -0.53
N ASP A 20 16.14 17.51 -0.33
CA ASP A 20 17.40 18.22 -0.64
C ASP A 20 17.50 18.63 -2.12
N LYS A 21 17.09 17.75 -3.03
CA LYS A 21 17.15 18.01 -4.48
C LYS A 21 15.99 18.83 -5.01
N LEU A 22 14.83 18.76 -4.36
CA LEU A 22 13.59 19.38 -4.80
C LEU A 22 12.97 20.14 -3.62
N PRO A 23 13.43 21.37 -3.32
CA PRO A 23 13.01 22.11 -2.11
C PRO A 23 11.52 22.49 -2.09
N ASN A 24 10.83 22.38 -3.23
CA ASN A 24 9.38 22.61 -3.34
C ASN A 24 8.55 21.31 -3.26
N LEU A 25 9.19 20.15 -3.13
CA LEU A 25 8.49 18.87 -3.00
C LEU A 25 7.84 18.79 -1.62
N LYS A 26 6.51 18.69 -1.60
CA LYS A 26 5.75 18.42 -0.37
C LYS A 26 5.58 16.92 -0.24
N VAL A 27 6.20 16.33 0.76
CA VAL A 27 6.06 14.89 1.07
C VAL A 27 5.16 14.72 2.28
N PHE A 28 4.20 13.81 2.19
CA PHE A 28 3.35 13.41 3.30
C PHE A 28 3.36 11.88 3.40
N MET A 29 3.57 11.36 4.61
CA MET A 29 3.67 9.92 4.87
C MET A 29 2.65 9.52 5.94
N ILE A 30 1.81 8.54 5.63
CA ILE A 30 0.90 7.91 6.58
C ILE A 30 1.45 6.51 6.89
N GLY A 31 1.83 6.29 8.15
CA GLY A 31 2.26 4.97 8.64
C GLY A 31 1.12 4.25 9.36
N ILE A 32 0.89 2.99 9.02
CA ILE A 32 -0.05 2.11 9.74
C ILE A 32 0.76 1.00 10.40
N VAL A 33 0.65 0.86 11.73
CA VAL A 33 1.29 -0.23 12.47
C VAL A 33 0.33 -1.42 12.48
N PRO A 34 0.67 -2.55 11.85
CA PRO A 34 -0.18 -3.72 11.87
C PRO A 34 -0.15 -4.39 13.25
N LYS A 35 -1.26 -5.01 13.66
CA LYS A 35 -1.35 -5.79 14.90
C LYS A 35 -0.51 -7.09 14.85
N SER A 36 -0.28 -7.63 13.65
CA SER A 36 0.50 -8.84 13.40
C SER A 36 1.32 -8.69 12.11
N LEU A 37 2.54 -9.22 12.13
CA LEU A 37 3.41 -9.36 10.95
C LEU A 37 3.43 -10.80 10.42
N VAL A 38 2.66 -11.70 11.02
CA VAL A 38 2.52 -13.08 10.54
C VAL A 38 1.89 -13.01 9.14
N GLY A 39 2.67 -13.36 8.13
CA GLY A 39 2.23 -13.43 6.75
C GLY A 39 1.14 -14.48 6.56
N PHE A 40 0.43 -14.38 5.45
CA PHE A 40 -0.68 -15.28 5.13
C PHE A 40 -0.15 -16.66 4.77
N THR A 41 -0.84 -17.70 5.24
CA THR A 41 -0.49 -19.09 4.96
C THR A 41 -1.01 -19.56 3.59
N GLU A 42 -2.05 -18.90 3.08
CA GLU A 42 -2.70 -19.23 1.82
C GLU A 42 -2.79 -17.98 0.93
N LEU A 43 -2.51 -18.16 -0.37
CA LEU A 43 -2.59 -17.12 -1.39
C LEU A 43 -3.73 -17.47 -2.33
N ASN A 44 -4.84 -16.75 -2.23
CA ASN A 44 -5.97 -16.88 -3.15
C ASN A 44 -5.79 -15.97 -4.36
N LEU A 45 -6.27 -16.41 -5.53
CA LEU A 45 -6.24 -15.59 -6.73
C LEU A 45 -7.25 -14.45 -6.60
N TYR A 46 -6.87 -13.26 -7.07
CA TYR A 46 -7.76 -12.10 -7.01
C TYR A 46 -9.04 -12.36 -7.81
N LYS A 47 -10.20 -12.40 -7.15
CA LYS A 47 -11.50 -12.66 -7.77
C LYS A 47 -11.47 -13.90 -8.67
N GLU A 48 -11.15 -15.05 -8.08
CA GLU A 48 -10.92 -16.33 -8.79
C GLU A 48 -12.03 -16.69 -9.80
N ASP A 49 -13.28 -16.42 -9.45
CA ASP A 49 -14.46 -16.69 -10.29
C ASP A 49 -14.70 -15.68 -11.42
N GLU A 50 -14.01 -14.52 -11.41
CA GLU A 50 -14.25 -13.43 -12.38
C GLU A 50 -13.18 -13.32 -13.48
N TYR A 51 -11.95 -13.77 -13.22
CA TYR A 51 -10.83 -13.64 -14.17
C TYR A 51 -10.10 -14.97 -14.41
N SER A 52 -9.51 -15.14 -15.58
CA SER A 52 -8.56 -16.24 -15.88
C SER A 52 -7.15 -15.94 -15.36
N LEU A 53 -6.28 -16.96 -15.35
CA LEU A 53 -4.87 -16.78 -14.98
C LEU A 53 -4.15 -15.83 -15.95
N GLU A 54 -4.42 -15.96 -17.23
CA GLU A 54 -3.85 -15.12 -18.28
C GLU A 54 -4.28 -13.66 -18.12
N GLU A 55 -5.57 -13.41 -17.87
CA GLU A 55 -6.10 -12.05 -17.69
C GLU A 55 -5.44 -11.31 -16.52
N ARG A 56 -5.13 -12.01 -15.42
CA ARG A 56 -4.38 -11.44 -14.29
C ARG A 56 -2.89 -11.25 -14.60
N SER A 57 -2.31 -12.12 -15.41
CA SER A 57 -0.89 -12.05 -15.76
C SER A 57 -0.59 -10.95 -16.77
N GLU A 58 -1.55 -10.62 -17.64
CA GLU A 58 -1.37 -9.66 -18.73
C GLU A 58 -1.85 -8.25 -18.35
N ASN A 59 -2.66 -8.11 -17.30
CA ASN A 59 -3.19 -6.84 -16.84
C ASN A 59 -2.41 -6.28 -15.64
N GLU A 60 -1.50 -5.34 -15.90
CA GLU A 60 -0.68 -4.68 -14.88
C GLU A 60 -1.49 -3.90 -13.84
N ASP A 61 -2.73 -3.51 -14.16
CA ASP A 61 -3.62 -2.80 -13.25
C ASP A 61 -4.37 -3.74 -12.28
N LEU A 62 -4.35 -5.06 -12.53
CA LEU A 62 -5.00 -6.05 -11.67
C LEU A 62 -4.03 -6.68 -10.68
N PRO A 63 -4.40 -6.83 -9.41
CA PRO A 63 -3.67 -7.67 -8.48
C PRO A 63 -3.69 -9.13 -8.96
N PHE A 64 -2.55 -9.81 -8.88
CA PHE A 64 -2.50 -11.24 -9.17
C PHE A 64 -3.16 -12.09 -8.07
N PHE A 65 -2.95 -11.68 -6.81
CA PHE A 65 -3.50 -12.33 -5.63
C PHE A 65 -4.49 -11.43 -4.89
N GLU A 66 -5.37 -12.04 -4.12
CA GLU A 66 -6.35 -11.34 -3.31
C GLU A 66 -5.71 -10.52 -2.19
N PHE A 67 -6.36 -9.39 -1.86
CA PHE A 67 -5.94 -8.56 -0.73
C PHE A 67 -6.21 -9.28 0.57
N ASN A 68 -5.16 -9.85 1.13
CA ASN A 68 -5.21 -10.42 2.45
C ASN A 68 -5.06 -9.30 3.50
N LEU A 69 -6.13 -8.54 3.75
CA LEU A 69 -6.13 -7.50 4.78
C LEU A 69 -6.97 -7.96 5.96
N THR A 70 -6.47 -7.75 7.18
CA THR A 70 -7.34 -7.91 8.36
C THR A 70 -8.48 -6.88 8.28
N PRO A 71 -9.67 -7.15 8.84
CA PRO A 71 -10.79 -6.22 8.80
C PRO A 71 -10.46 -4.82 9.32
N THR A 72 -9.57 -4.72 10.32
CA THR A 72 -9.08 -3.45 10.85
C THR A 72 -8.25 -2.68 9.83
N ILE A 73 -7.34 -3.35 9.12
CA ILE A 73 -6.50 -2.70 8.11
C ILE A 73 -7.33 -2.31 6.90
N GLN A 74 -8.28 -3.15 6.47
CA GLN A 74 -9.23 -2.82 5.41
C GLN A 74 -9.97 -1.52 5.72
N LYS A 75 -10.58 -1.43 6.92
CA LYS A 75 -11.31 -0.24 7.35
C LYS A 75 -10.44 1.03 7.33
N VAL A 76 -9.19 0.93 7.81
CA VAL A 76 -8.27 2.08 7.81
C VAL A 76 -7.88 2.45 6.37
N ALA A 77 -7.66 1.48 5.49
CA ALA A 77 -7.37 1.72 4.08
C ALA A 77 -8.53 2.45 3.38
N ASP A 78 -9.77 2.00 3.60
CA ASP A 78 -10.97 2.64 3.06
C ASP A 78 -11.09 4.11 3.53
N GLN A 79 -10.84 4.36 4.82
CA GLN A 79 -10.83 5.73 5.36
C GLN A 79 -9.75 6.61 4.71
N ILE A 80 -8.56 6.06 4.45
CA ILE A 80 -7.49 6.79 3.77
C ILE A 80 -7.88 7.10 2.32
N ILE A 81 -8.50 6.16 1.62
CA ILE A 81 -9.01 6.38 0.26
C ILE A 81 -10.00 7.55 0.24
N ASP A 82 -10.92 7.60 1.20
CA ASP A 82 -11.89 8.70 1.29
C ASP A 82 -11.22 10.05 1.57
N ILE A 83 -10.24 10.09 2.47
CA ILE A 83 -9.44 11.30 2.73
C ILE A 83 -8.73 11.76 1.46
N ILE A 84 -8.10 10.84 0.72
CA ILE A 84 -7.41 11.15 -0.53
C ILE A 84 -8.38 11.67 -1.59
N LYS A 85 -9.55 11.04 -1.75
CA LYS A 85 -10.60 11.51 -2.66
C LYS A 85 -11.05 12.92 -2.32
N GLU A 86 -11.26 13.22 -1.04
CA GLU A 86 -11.61 14.58 -0.60
C GLU A 86 -10.53 15.59 -0.94
N ILE A 87 -9.25 15.24 -0.74
CA ILE A 87 -8.12 16.13 -1.08
C ILE A 87 -8.10 16.39 -2.58
N ILE A 88 -8.23 15.36 -3.41
CA ILE A 88 -8.20 15.48 -4.88
C ILE A 88 -9.38 16.29 -5.40
N LEU A 89 -10.59 16.06 -4.89
CA LEU A 89 -11.81 16.73 -5.37
C LEU A 89 -11.97 18.18 -4.87
N LYS A 90 -11.24 18.56 -3.82
CA LYS A 90 -11.21 19.95 -3.30
C LYS A 90 -10.11 20.81 -3.95
N ILE A 91 -9.24 20.22 -4.78
CA ILE A 91 -8.25 20.91 -5.61
C ILE A 91 -8.85 21.14 -7.00
#